data_AF-A0A662XNR0-F1
#
_entry.id   AF-A0A662XNR0-F1
#
_cell.length_a   1.000
_cell.length_b   1.000
_cell.length_c   1.000
_cell.angle_alpha   90.00
_cell.angle_beta   90.00
_cell.angle_gamma   90.00
#
_symmetry.space_group_name_H-M   'P 1'
#
loop_
_entity.id
_entity.type
_entity.pdbx_description
1 polymer ?
#
loop_
_entity_poly.entity_id
_entity_poly.type
_entity_poly.pdbx_seq_one_letter_code
_entity_poly.pdbx_strand_id
1 'polypeptide(L)' 'CIGDELCCGEMLANGSMIETSDAVEKLTGRKPLHFQQTLLKYKEFFPKPE' A
#
# COMPACT_ATOMS: atom_id res chain seq x y z
N CYS A 1 13.82 7.44 -5.68
CA CYS A 1 12.59 6.97 -6.36
C CYS A 1 12.77 5.59 -6.98
N ILE A 2 13.44 5.41 -8.14
CA ILE A 2 13.60 4.06 -8.75
C ILE A 2 14.35 3.07 -7.84
N GLY A 3 15.43 3.53 -7.18
CA GLY A 3 16.17 2.69 -6.22
C GLY A 3 15.34 2.28 -5.01
N ASP A 4 14.48 3.18 -4.51
CA ASP A 4 13.59 2.89 -3.38
C ASP A 4 12.46 1.94 -3.80
N GLU A 5 11.93 2.10 -5.02
CA GLU A 5 10.89 1.24 -5.58
C GLU A 5 11.40 -0.19 -5.84
N LEU A 6 12.65 -0.32 -6.33
CA LEU A 6 13.34 -1.61 -6.45
C LEU A 6 13.58 -2.26 -5.08
N CYS A 7 13.97 -1.48 -4.06
CA CYS A 7 14.16 -1.96 -2.71
C CYS A 7 12.83 -2.44 -2.08
N CYS A 8 11.75 -1.66 -2.21
CA CYS A 8 10.42 -2.07 -1.76
C CYS A 8 9.91 -3.31 -2.50
N GLY A 9 10.18 -3.42 -3.81
CA GLY A 9 9.84 -4.58 -4.62
C GLY A 9 10.59 -5.84 -4.19
N GLU A 10 11.89 -5.73 -3.93
CA GLU A 10 12.71 -6.83 -3.42
C GLU A 10 12.26 -7.28 -2.03
N MET A 11 11.94 -6.33 -1.13
CA MET A 11 11.40 -6.63 0.20
C MET A 11 10.02 -7.30 0.18
N LEU A 12 9.18 -7.00 -0.82
CA LEU A 12 7.95 -7.74 -1.06
C LEU A 12 8.26 -9.15 -1.54
N ALA A 13 9.12 -9.27 -2.56
CA ALA A 13 9.43 -10.53 -3.23
C ALA A 13 10.11 -11.54 -2.28
N ASN A 14 10.96 -11.07 -1.37
CA ASN A 14 11.63 -11.91 -0.38
C ASN A 14 10.79 -12.18 0.88
N GLY A 15 9.53 -11.70 0.94
CA GLY A 15 8.60 -11.97 2.03
C GLY A 15 8.80 -11.13 3.29
N SER A 16 9.69 -10.13 3.28
CA SER A 16 9.94 -9.28 4.45
C SER A 16 8.71 -8.48 4.91
N MET A 17 7.69 -8.34 4.05
CA MET A 17 6.43 -7.65 4.37
C MET A 17 5.20 -8.59 4.37
N ILE A 18 5.41 -9.90 4.58
CA ILE A 18 4.30 -10.86 4.64
C ILE A 18 3.45 -10.69 5.91
N GLU A 19 4.08 -10.34 7.01
CA GLU A 19 3.41 -10.10 8.28
C GLU A 19 2.88 -8.65 8.34
N THR A 20 1.64 -8.50 8.78
CA THR A 20 0.99 -7.20 8.93
C THR A 20 0.46 -7.04 10.36
N SER A 21 0.35 -5.79 10.83
CA SER A 21 -0.17 -5.49 12.17
C SER A 21 -1.53 -4.80 12.12
N ASP A 22 -2.28 -4.91 13.21
CA ASP A 22 -3.59 -4.28 13.43
C ASP A 22 -3.47 -2.85 14.02
N ALA A 23 -2.30 -2.21 13.89
CA ALA A 23 -2.01 -0.92 14.52
C ALA A 23 -3.01 0.17 14.14
N VAL A 24 -3.46 0.21 12.88
CA VAL A 24 -4.46 1.20 12.41
C VAL A 24 -5.78 1.03 13.16
N GLU A 25 -6.25 -0.20 13.33
CA GLU A 25 -7.49 -0.48 14.05
C GLU A 25 -7.34 -0.15 15.54
N LYS A 26 -6.23 -0.53 16.17
CA LYS A 26 -5.94 -0.22 17.57
C LYS A 26 -5.85 1.28 17.85
N LEU A 27 -5.21 2.05 16.97
CA LEU A 27 -4.99 3.48 17.16
C LEU A 27 -6.20 4.34 16.80
N THR A 28 -7.03 3.90 15.85
CA THR A 28 -8.11 4.72 15.30
C THR A 28 -9.52 4.20 15.58
N GLY A 29 -9.64 2.95 16.06
CA GLY A 29 -10.93 2.25 16.21
C GLY A 29 -11.61 1.92 14.87
N ARG A 30 -10.92 2.14 13.74
CA ARG A 30 -11.45 1.91 12.40
C ARG A 30 -10.61 0.86 11.68
N LYS A 31 -11.26 -0.07 10.99
CA LYS A 31 -10.57 -1.01 10.13
C LYS A 31 -9.88 -0.29 8.98
N PRO A 32 -8.64 -0.65 8.63
CA PRO A 32 -7.99 -0.12 7.43
C PRO A 32 -8.81 -0.47 6.18
N LEU A 33 -8.85 0.46 5.23
CA LEU A 33 -9.51 0.23 3.96
C LEU A 33 -8.70 -0.74 3.10
N HIS A 34 -9.40 -1.58 2.35
CA HIS A 34 -8.75 -2.45 1.37
C HIS A 34 -8.11 -1.62 0.26
N PHE A 35 -6.93 -2.02 -0.23
CA PHE A 35 -6.21 -1.30 -1.28
C PHE A 35 -7.09 -0.96 -2.49
N GLN A 36 -7.94 -1.88 -2.93
CA GLN A 36 -8.85 -1.66 -4.08
C GLN A 36 -9.83 -0.51 -3.85
N GLN A 37 -10.34 -0.35 -2.62
CA GLN A 37 -11.27 0.74 -2.29
C GLN A 37 -10.54 2.09 -2.33
N THR A 38 -9.31 2.11 -1.81
CA THR A 38 -8.42 3.28 -1.85
C THR A 38 -8.06 3.64 -3.29
N LEU A 39 -7.69 2.66 -4.13
CA LEU A 39 -7.37 2.85 -5.53
C LEU A 39 -8.54 3.48 -6.29
N LEU A 40 -9.76 2.97 -6.09
CA LEU A 40 -10.96 3.53 -6.72
C LEU A 40 -11.23 4.97 -6.25
N LYS A 41 -11.10 5.24 -4.95
CA LYS A 41 -11.31 6.57 -4.37
C LYS A 41 -10.36 7.62 -4.96
N TYR A 42 -9.10 7.25 -5.19
CA TYR A 42 -8.06 8.17 -5.67
C TYR A 42 -7.71 8.01 -7.14
N LYS A 43 -8.54 7.30 -7.93
CA LYS A 43 -8.28 7.00 -9.34
C LYS A 43 -7.89 8.22 -10.16
N GLU A 44 -8.56 9.35 -9.95
CA GLU A 44 -8.32 10.60 -10.69
C GLU A 44 -6.98 11.28 -10.37
N PHE A 45 -6.29 10.88 -9.30
CA PHE A 45 -4.96 11.40 -8.96
C PHE A 45 -3.83 10.69 -9.72
N PHE A 46 -4.08 9.53 -10.30
CA PHE A 46 -3.07 8.79 -11.06
C PHE A 46 -2.97 9.35 -12.49
N PRO A 47 -1.74 9.42 -13.06
CA PRO A 47 -1.56 9.83 -14.45
C PRO A 47 -2.41 8.97 -15.39
N LYS A 48 -3.05 9.60 -16.37
CA LYS A 48 -3.74 8.88 -17.44
C LYS A 48 -2.70 8.39 -18.45
N PRO A 49 -2.84 7.18 -19.00
CA PRO A 49 -2.00 6.76 -20.13
C PRO A 49 -2.16 7.75 -21.28
N GLU A 50 -1.06 8.09 -21.96
CA GLU A 50 -1.07 8.82 -23.23
C GLU A 50 -1.70 7.99 -24.36
#